data_AF-A0AAU6X2A2-F1
#
_entry.id   AF-A0AAU6X2A2-F1
#
_cell.length_a   1.000
_cell.length_b   1.000
_cell.length_c   1.000
_cell.angle_alpha   90.00
_cell.angle_beta   90.00
_cell.angle_gamma   90.00
#
_symmetry.space_group_name_H-M   'P 1'
#
loop_
_entity.id
_entity.type
_entity.pdbx_description
1 polymer ?
#
loop_
_entity_poly.entity_id
_entity_poly.type
_entity_poly.pdbx_seq_one_letter_code
_entity_poly.pdbx_strand_id
1 'polypeptide(L)'
;MVIKLLMLLLLLQNAKTSCYLAADLKRGKQILSETHGVRLNKKDGKYTLVLFDPYARLALNSMTYSNKKVGANTVTSWKRMGKHCLEIYQIESVIHVNTTILLRISPDAAKLDQENYPVNADFHYRTYIIKDSSKPAMIYTLAAEGELLEYKVRNHLVRPVYEDVILGQPMPAVSDLLKMINRH
;
A
#
# COMPACT_ATOMS: atom_id res chain seq x y z
N MET A 1 -20.41 -17.89 -28.79
CA MET A 1 -20.35 -16.46 -28.37
C MET A 1 -20.78 -16.24 -26.91
N VAL A 2 -21.77 -16.98 -26.40
CA VAL A 2 -22.32 -16.84 -25.04
C VAL A 2 -21.30 -17.13 -23.91
N ILE A 3 -20.42 -18.11 -24.07
CA ILE A 3 -19.42 -18.50 -23.04
C ILE A 3 -18.37 -17.40 -22.79
N LYS A 4 -17.90 -16.71 -23.85
CA LYS A 4 -16.93 -15.61 -23.70
C LYS A 4 -17.54 -14.40 -22.99
N LEU A 5 -18.82 -14.12 -23.22
CA LEU A 5 -19.54 -13.03 -22.55
C LEU A 5 -19.76 -13.34 -21.05
N LEU A 6 -20.05 -14.60 -20.72
CA LEU A 6 -20.21 -15.06 -19.33
C LEU A 6 -18.88 -14.99 -18.56
N MET A 7 -17.77 -15.42 -19.16
CA MET A 7 -16.43 -15.26 -18.56
C MET A 7 -16.05 -13.80 -18.36
N LEU A 8 -16.35 -12.92 -19.32
CA LEU A 8 -16.08 -11.48 -19.19
C LEU A 8 -16.91 -10.84 -18.06
N LEU A 9 -18.18 -11.23 -17.91
CA LEU A 9 -19.03 -10.78 -16.81
C LEU A 9 -18.51 -11.27 -15.44
N LEU A 10 -18.07 -12.53 -15.36
CA LEU A 10 -17.47 -13.10 -14.14
C LEU A 10 -16.16 -12.39 -13.77
N LEU A 11 -15.30 -12.06 -14.75
CA LEU A 11 -14.07 -11.31 -14.53
C LEU A 11 -14.34 -9.88 -14.05
N LEU A 12 -15.35 -9.21 -14.60
CA LEU A 12 -15.77 -7.86 -14.17
C LEU A 12 -16.39 -7.86 -12.77
N GLN A 13 -17.08 -8.92 -12.37
CA GLN A 13 -17.61 -9.06 -11.00
C GLN A 13 -16.49 -9.33 -9.99
N ASN A 14 -15.50 -10.16 -10.33
CA ASN A 14 -14.37 -10.45 -9.43
C ASN A 14 -13.52 -9.20 -9.15
N ALA A 15 -13.27 -8.36 -10.17
CA ALA A 15 -12.53 -7.11 -10.00
C ALA A 15 -13.17 -6.13 -8.99
N LYS A 16 -14.51 -6.16 -8.83
CA LYS A 16 -15.22 -5.35 -7.82
C LYS A 16 -14.97 -5.79 -6.38
N THR A 17 -14.46 -7.01 -6.17
CA THR A 17 -14.44 -7.65 -4.84
C THR A 17 -13.05 -7.89 -4.25
N SER A 18 -12.00 -7.86 -5.07
CA SER A 18 -10.64 -8.18 -4.60
C SER A 18 -9.94 -6.96 -3.98
N CYS A 19 -10.12 -6.74 -2.69
CA CYS A 19 -9.21 -5.94 -1.89
C CYS A 19 -8.16 -6.85 -1.25
N TYR A 20 -6.88 -6.55 -1.43
CA TYR A 20 -5.81 -7.41 -0.92
C TYR A 20 -5.47 -7.17 0.57
N LEU A 21 -6.17 -6.26 1.25
CA LEU A 21 -5.82 -5.81 2.60
C LEU A 21 -5.69 -6.97 3.59
N ALA A 22 -6.56 -7.98 3.52
CA ALA A 22 -6.49 -9.13 4.41
C ALA A 22 -5.23 -9.97 4.20
N ALA A 23 -4.87 -10.23 2.94
CA ALA A 23 -3.68 -11.00 2.60
C ALA A 23 -2.41 -10.22 2.97
N ASP A 24 -2.39 -8.93 2.66
CA ASP A 24 -1.25 -8.06 2.93
C ASP A 24 -1.05 -7.78 4.41
N LEU A 25 -2.14 -7.64 5.18
CA LEU A 25 -2.07 -7.50 6.63
C LEU A 25 -1.56 -8.79 7.28
N LYS A 26 -2.00 -9.96 6.78
CA LYS A 26 -1.49 -11.26 7.25
C LYS A 26 0.01 -11.39 6.96
N ARG A 27 0.44 -11.09 5.72
CA ARG A 27 1.84 -11.19 5.31
C ARG A 27 2.72 -10.20 6.07
N GLY A 28 2.33 -8.93 6.15
CA GLY A 28 3.08 -7.91 6.88
C GLY A 28 3.21 -8.24 8.36
N LYS A 29 2.14 -8.74 9.00
CA LYS A 29 2.21 -9.23 10.40
C LYS A 29 3.17 -10.41 10.55
N GLN A 30 3.18 -11.34 9.59
CA GLN A 30 4.08 -12.49 9.62
C GLN A 30 5.55 -12.04 9.54
N ILE A 31 5.91 -11.25 8.52
CA ILE A 31 7.29 -10.76 8.32
C ILE A 31 7.76 -9.97 9.54
N LEU A 32 6.95 -9.04 10.05
CA LEU A 32 7.30 -8.27 11.26
C LEU A 32 7.53 -9.15 12.49
N SER A 33 6.74 -10.21 12.64
CA SER A 33 6.91 -11.16 13.74
C SER A 33 8.21 -11.96 13.59
N GLU A 34 8.57 -12.32 12.36
CA GLU A 34 9.80 -13.06 12.04
C GLU A 34 11.04 -12.18 12.22
N THR A 35 11.03 -10.94 11.74
CA THR A 35 12.18 -10.02 11.80
C THR A 35 12.38 -9.40 13.18
N HIS A 36 11.31 -9.05 13.89
CA HIS A 36 11.42 -8.29 15.15
C HIS A 36 11.02 -9.06 16.40
N GLY A 37 10.62 -10.33 16.29
CA GLY A 37 10.18 -11.15 17.42
C GLY A 37 8.95 -10.59 18.16
N VAL A 38 8.22 -9.64 17.56
CA VAL A 38 7.14 -8.92 18.23
C VAL A 38 5.85 -9.74 18.19
N ARG A 39 5.23 -9.96 19.35
CA ARG A 39 3.82 -10.39 19.44
C ARG A 39 2.89 -9.24 19.05
N LEU A 40 2.56 -9.13 17.75
CA LEU A 40 1.69 -8.10 17.17
C LEU A 40 0.21 -8.17 17.59
N ASN A 41 -0.14 -9.10 18.49
CA ASN A 41 -1.52 -9.47 18.85
C ASN A 41 -1.98 -8.98 20.23
N LYS A 42 -1.25 -8.11 20.93
CA LYS A 42 -1.71 -7.58 22.22
C LYS A 42 -2.29 -6.17 22.07
N LYS A 43 -3.50 -6.00 22.63
CA LYS A 43 -4.17 -4.71 22.87
C LYS A 43 -3.26 -3.67 23.56
N ASP A 44 -2.21 -4.14 24.23
CA ASP A 44 -1.30 -3.34 25.06
C ASP A 44 0.10 -3.13 24.44
N GLY A 45 0.36 -3.60 23.21
CA GLY A 45 1.67 -3.53 22.57
C GLY A 45 1.80 -2.32 21.62
N LYS A 46 3.04 -1.82 21.45
CA LYS A 46 3.45 -0.69 20.57
C LYS A 46 2.86 -0.70 19.13
N TYR A 47 2.22 -1.79 18.69
CA TYR A 47 1.75 -1.98 17.33
C TYR A 47 0.23 -2.13 17.24
N THR A 48 -0.45 -1.15 16.65
CA THR A 48 -1.92 -1.06 16.56
C THR A 48 -2.50 -1.68 15.28
N LEU A 49 -1.77 -2.58 14.62
CA LEU A 49 -2.15 -3.22 13.36
C LEU A 49 -3.48 -4.00 13.43
N VAL A 50 -3.88 -4.46 14.60
CA VAL A 50 -5.20 -5.10 14.83
C VAL A 50 -6.38 -4.20 14.45
N LEU A 51 -6.18 -2.87 14.44
CA LEU A 51 -7.24 -1.91 14.08
C LEU A 51 -7.62 -1.96 12.59
N PHE A 52 -6.78 -2.56 11.74
CA PHE A 52 -7.10 -2.81 10.33
C PHE A 52 -7.94 -4.09 10.11
N ASP A 53 -7.95 -5.03 11.08
CA ASP A 53 -8.62 -6.33 10.93
C ASP A 53 -10.13 -6.25 10.64
N PRO A 54 -10.91 -5.33 11.25
CA PRO A 54 -12.32 -5.17 10.88
C PRO A 54 -12.49 -4.82 9.41
N TYR A 55 -11.62 -3.98 8.87
CA TYR A 55 -11.69 -3.52 7.48
C TYR A 55 -11.22 -4.58 6.49
N ALA A 56 -10.21 -5.37 6.87
CA ALA A 56 -9.75 -6.52 6.11
C ALA A 56 -10.83 -7.60 5.92
N ARG A 57 -11.79 -7.72 6.85
CA ARG A 57 -12.89 -8.70 6.80
C ARG A 57 -14.19 -8.17 6.22
N LEU A 58 -14.24 -6.91 5.78
CA LEU A 58 -15.46 -6.33 5.24
C LEU A 58 -15.86 -6.98 3.92
N ALA A 59 -17.15 -7.29 3.78
CA ALA A 59 -17.74 -7.61 2.49
C ALA A 59 -17.87 -6.32 1.66
N LEU A 60 -17.06 -6.20 0.61
CA LEU A 60 -16.99 -5.00 -0.23
C LEU A 60 -18.00 -4.98 -1.39
N ASN A 61 -18.65 -6.12 -1.64
CA ASN A 61 -19.66 -6.29 -2.69
C ASN A 61 -20.85 -5.34 -2.56
N SER A 62 -21.15 -4.87 -1.34
CA SER A 62 -22.24 -3.93 -1.05
C SER A 62 -21.82 -2.45 -1.18
N MET A 63 -20.58 -2.16 -1.58
CA MET A 63 -20.02 -0.82 -1.64
C MET A 63 -19.90 -0.35 -3.09
N THR A 64 -20.02 0.95 -3.30
CA THR A 64 -19.78 1.56 -4.61
C THR A 64 -18.30 1.42 -4.96
N TYR A 65 -18.02 0.61 -5.97
CA TYR A 65 -16.67 0.37 -6.48
C TYR A 65 -16.27 1.41 -7.51
N SER A 66 -15.01 1.85 -7.47
CA SER A 66 -14.37 2.62 -8.52
C SER A 66 -12.93 2.17 -8.70
N ASN A 67 -12.42 2.27 -9.92
CA ASN A 67 -11.01 2.05 -10.23
C ASN A 67 -10.59 3.08 -11.28
N LYS A 68 -9.51 3.80 -10.99
CA LYS A 68 -8.97 4.83 -11.87
C LYS A 68 -7.45 4.79 -11.89
N LYS A 69 -6.87 5.16 -13.03
CA LYS A 69 -5.43 5.39 -13.15
C LYS A 69 -5.12 6.88 -12.96
N VAL A 70 -4.15 7.20 -12.12
CA VAL A 70 -3.68 8.58 -11.86
C VAL A 70 -2.15 8.59 -11.95
N GLY A 71 -1.63 9.03 -13.09
CA GLY A 71 -0.20 8.92 -13.40
C GLY A 71 0.26 7.46 -13.41
N ALA A 72 1.28 7.15 -12.63
CA ALA A 72 1.81 5.79 -12.44
C ALA A 72 1.03 4.96 -11.39
N ASN A 73 -0.08 5.47 -10.86
CA ASN A 73 -0.82 4.84 -9.77
C ASN A 73 -2.16 4.29 -10.26
N THR A 74 -2.56 3.14 -9.72
CA THR A 74 -3.93 2.60 -9.84
C THR A 74 -4.63 2.79 -8.51
N VAL A 75 -5.71 3.58 -8.50
CA VAL A 75 -6.53 3.86 -7.31
C VAL A 75 -7.82 3.07 -7.43
N THR A 76 -7.94 2.02 -6.63
CA THR A 76 -9.17 1.26 -6.44
C THR A 76 -9.86 1.76 -5.17
N SER A 77 -11.17 1.97 -5.20
CA SER A 77 -11.91 2.42 -4.03
C SER A 77 -13.26 1.74 -3.87
N TRP A 78 -13.68 1.63 -2.61
CA TRP A 78 -14.98 1.13 -2.18
C TRP A 78 -15.60 2.16 -1.23
N LYS A 79 -16.79 2.64 -1.57
CA LYS A 79 -17.51 3.66 -0.80
C LYS A 79 -18.87 3.17 -0.34
N ARG A 80 -19.17 3.32 0.95
CA ARG A 80 -20.49 3.13 1.54
C ARG A 80 -21.06 4.49 1.93
N MET A 81 -22.19 4.85 1.33
CA MET A 81 -22.95 6.05 1.67
C MET A 81 -23.92 5.77 2.82
N GLY A 82 -24.19 6.77 3.66
CA GLY A 82 -25.17 6.68 4.74
C GLY A 82 -24.74 7.44 5.99
N LYS A 83 -25.39 7.15 7.13
CA LYS A 83 -25.10 7.78 8.44
C LYS A 83 -23.66 7.57 8.91
N HIS A 84 -23.04 6.47 8.49
CA HIS A 84 -21.61 6.19 8.69
C HIS A 84 -20.97 6.01 7.32
N CYS A 85 -20.37 7.09 6.81
CA CYS A 85 -19.67 7.05 5.54
C CYS A 85 -18.34 6.32 5.73
N LEU A 86 -18.11 5.30 4.91
CA LEU A 86 -16.86 4.54 4.90
C LEU A 86 -16.30 4.51 3.48
N GLU A 87 -15.04 4.90 3.36
CA GLU A 87 -14.28 4.82 2.12
C GLU A 87 -13.01 4.02 2.38
N ILE A 88 -12.76 3.03 1.54
CA ILE A 88 -11.53 2.25 1.53
C ILE A 88 -10.88 2.49 0.18
N TYR A 89 -9.62 2.91 0.19
CA TYR A 89 -8.81 3.08 -0.99
C TYR A 89 -7.67 2.06 -0.95
N GLN A 90 -7.44 1.39 -2.06
CA GLN A 90 -6.24 0.63 -2.35
C GLN A 90 -5.53 1.33 -3.51
N ILE A 91 -4.32 1.79 -3.26
CA ILE A 91 -3.49 2.50 -4.23
C ILE A 91 -2.30 1.60 -4.53
N GLU A 92 -2.18 1.19 -5.78
CA GLU A 92 -1.01 0.49 -6.28
C GLU A 92 -0.12 1.50 -7.00
N SER A 93 1.13 1.61 -6.55
CA SER A 93 2.11 2.57 -7.04
C SER A 93 3.32 1.84 -7.59
N VAL A 94 3.88 2.37 -8.68
CA VAL A 94 5.17 1.93 -9.21
C VAL A 94 6.11 3.12 -9.23
N ILE A 95 7.26 2.99 -8.60
CA ILE A 95 8.31 4.01 -8.62
C ILE A 95 9.52 3.43 -9.33
N HIS A 96 9.85 4.01 -10.49
CA HIS A 96 11.02 3.65 -11.26
C HIS A 96 12.25 4.41 -10.74
N VAL A 97 13.32 3.69 -10.43
CA VAL A 97 14.62 4.26 -10.05
C VAL A 97 15.66 3.83 -11.06
N ASN A 98 16.38 4.80 -11.61
CA ASN A 98 17.52 4.55 -12.48
C ASN A 98 18.70 5.45 -12.08
N THR A 99 19.58 4.93 -11.22
CA THR A 99 20.81 5.62 -10.82
C THR A 99 21.98 5.34 -11.77
N THR A 100 21.80 4.44 -12.75
CA THR A 100 22.81 4.15 -13.79
C THR A 100 23.05 5.37 -14.69
N ILE A 101 22.04 6.21 -14.89
CA ILE A 101 22.14 7.44 -15.69
C ILE A 101 23.01 8.50 -14.99
N LEU A 102 22.93 8.60 -13.66
CA LEU A 102 23.71 9.58 -12.88
C LEU A 102 25.22 9.34 -12.99
N LEU A 103 25.64 8.07 -13.01
CA LEU A 103 27.06 7.68 -13.20
C LEU A 103 27.61 8.03 -14.59
N ARG A 104 26.75 8.15 -15.62
CA ARG A 104 27.18 8.51 -16.98
C ARG A 104 27.41 10.01 -17.19
N ILE A 105 26.76 10.85 -16.38
CA ILE A 105 26.77 12.32 -16.55
C ILE A 105 27.87 12.96 -15.68
N SER A 106 28.31 12.30 -14.61
CA SER A 106 29.43 12.74 -13.79
C SER A 106 30.40 11.58 -13.52
N PRO A 107 31.46 11.43 -14.35
CA PRO A 107 32.48 10.39 -14.15
C PRO A 107 33.24 10.53 -12.82
N ASP A 108 33.26 11.73 -12.24
CA ASP A 108 33.86 11.99 -10.91
C ASP A 108 32.96 11.53 -9.75
N ALA A 109 31.64 11.37 -9.97
CA ALA A 109 30.76 10.72 -8.99
C ALA A 109 31.09 9.23 -8.80
N ALA A 110 31.71 8.59 -9.80
CA ALA A 110 32.17 7.20 -9.69
C ALA A 110 33.35 7.01 -8.72
N LYS A 111 34.04 8.09 -8.31
CA LYS A 111 35.11 8.06 -7.30
C LYS A 111 34.62 8.31 -5.87
N LEU A 112 33.37 8.74 -5.70
CA LEU A 112 32.89 9.23 -4.40
C LEU A 112 32.14 8.20 -3.56
N ASP A 113 31.72 7.06 -4.13
CA ASP A 113 31.16 5.95 -3.34
C ASP A 113 31.32 4.62 -4.07
N GLN A 114 32.30 3.81 -3.66
CA GLN A 114 32.38 2.39 -4.04
C GLN A 114 31.23 1.55 -3.44
N GLU A 115 30.36 2.16 -2.61
CA GLU A 115 29.21 1.52 -1.98
C GLU A 115 27.87 1.80 -2.68
N ASN A 116 27.81 2.74 -3.65
CA ASN A 116 26.57 3.05 -4.37
C ASN A 116 26.41 2.17 -5.60
N TYR A 117 25.90 0.95 -5.40
CA TYR A 117 25.52 0.07 -6.49
C TYR A 117 24.45 0.75 -7.39
N PRO A 118 24.65 0.80 -8.72
CA PRO A 118 23.65 1.33 -9.62
C PRO A 118 22.37 0.51 -9.54
N VAL A 119 21.26 1.17 -9.22
CA VAL A 119 19.91 0.60 -9.15
C VAL A 119 19.18 0.99 -10.43
N ASN A 120 18.69 0.00 -11.17
CA ASN A 120 17.73 0.17 -12.23
C ASN A 120 16.57 -0.80 -11.96
N ALA A 121 15.57 -0.34 -11.23
CA ALA A 121 14.51 -1.19 -10.72
C ALA A 121 13.18 -0.46 -10.62
N ASP A 122 12.10 -1.23 -10.75
CA ASP A 122 10.75 -0.79 -10.45
C ASP A 122 10.40 -1.26 -9.04
N PHE A 123 10.04 -0.30 -8.19
CA PHE A 123 9.56 -0.60 -6.84
C PHE A 123 8.05 -0.54 -6.82
N HIS A 124 7.42 -1.66 -6.45
CA HIS A 124 5.98 -1.80 -6.40
C HIS A 124 5.49 -1.65 -4.97
N TYR A 125 4.49 -0.79 -4.79
CA TYR A 125 3.90 -0.51 -3.49
C TYR A 125 2.41 -0.67 -3.51
N ARG A 126 1.86 -1.07 -2.36
CA ARG A 126 0.43 -1.01 -2.11
C ARG A 126 0.16 -0.20 -0.86
N THR A 127 -0.67 0.82 -1.00
CA THR A 127 -1.11 1.68 0.10
C THR A 127 -2.60 1.56 0.30
N TYR A 128 -3.02 1.38 1.54
CA TYR A 128 -4.41 1.40 1.95
C TYR A 128 -4.71 2.66 2.73
N ILE A 129 -5.78 3.36 2.35
CA ILE A 129 -6.30 4.51 3.09
C ILE A 129 -7.74 4.21 3.45
N ILE A 130 -8.04 4.20 4.75
CA ILE A 130 -9.38 3.93 5.27
C ILE A 130 -9.88 5.21 5.92
N LYS A 131 -10.97 5.76 5.38
CA LYS A 131 -11.68 6.92 5.93
C LYS A 131 -13.04 6.48 6.44
N ASP A 132 -13.26 6.63 7.73
CA ASP A 132 -14.54 6.36 8.38
C ASP A 132 -15.00 7.69 8.99
N SER A 133 -16.23 8.12 8.70
CA SER A 133 -16.72 9.43 9.18
C SER A 133 -16.72 9.55 10.70
N SER A 134 -16.62 8.44 11.43
CA SER A 134 -16.59 8.39 12.89
C SER A 134 -15.19 8.23 13.49
N LYS A 135 -14.13 8.04 12.68
CA LYS A 135 -12.79 7.73 13.18
C LYS A 135 -11.69 8.45 12.38
N PRO A 136 -10.53 8.72 13.00
CA PRO A 136 -9.36 9.21 12.26
C PRO A 136 -8.99 8.27 11.13
N ALA A 137 -8.56 8.83 10.00
CA ALA A 137 -8.12 8.05 8.86
C ALA A 137 -6.94 7.13 9.24
N MET A 138 -6.94 5.93 8.68
CA MET A 138 -5.86 4.97 8.85
C MET A 138 -5.15 4.73 7.53
N ILE A 139 -3.84 4.55 7.61
CA ILE A 139 -2.96 4.37 6.44
C ILE A 139 -2.09 3.14 6.69
N TYR A 140 -1.95 2.27 5.69
CA TYR A 140 -1.11 1.08 5.76
C TYR A 140 -0.42 0.90 4.41
N THR A 141 0.91 0.95 4.41
CA THR A 141 1.73 0.95 3.19
C THR A 141 2.73 -0.19 3.25
N LEU A 142 2.72 -1.05 2.24
CA LEU A 142 3.67 -2.15 2.10
C LEU A 142 4.34 -2.13 0.73
N ALA A 143 5.54 -2.71 0.67
CA ALA A 143 6.14 -3.16 -0.59
C ALA A 143 5.35 -4.36 -1.14
N ALA A 144 5.36 -4.57 -2.46
CA ALA A 144 4.62 -5.68 -3.09
C ALA A 144 5.07 -7.06 -2.59
N GLU A 145 6.34 -7.15 -2.17
CA GLU A 145 7.00 -8.30 -1.58
C GLU A 145 6.39 -8.65 -0.21
N GLY A 146 5.75 -7.70 0.47
CA GLY A 146 5.01 -7.92 1.72
C GLY A 146 5.50 -7.14 2.92
N GLU A 147 6.67 -6.51 2.81
CA GLU A 147 7.29 -5.77 3.89
C GLU A 147 6.45 -4.55 4.26
N LEU A 148 6.09 -4.43 5.53
CA LEU A 148 5.38 -3.27 6.03
C LEU A 148 6.33 -2.08 6.12
N LEU A 149 6.13 -1.07 5.29
CA LEU A 149 6.98 0.12 5.26
C LEU A 149 6.52 1.16 6.29
N GLU A 150 5.22 1.42 6.31
CA GLU A 150 4.65 2.29 7.34
C GLU A 150 3.17 2.04 7.57
N TYR A 151 2.70 2.40 8.76
CA TYR A 151 1.28 2.54 9.02
C TYR A 151 0.99 3.68 9.97
N LYS A 152 -0.19 4.28 9.81
CA LYS A 152 -0.70 5.36 10.64
C LYS A 152 -2.07 4.99 11.19
N VAL A 153 -2.23 5.10 12.50
CA VAL A 153 -3.54 5.06 13.15
C VAL A 153 -3.62 6.20 14.16
N ARG A 154 -4.64 7.05 14.01
CA ARG A 154 -4.78 8.29 14.80
C ARG A 154 -3.51 9.15 14.64
N ASN A 155 -2.86 9.48 15.75
CA ASN A 155 -1.63 10.28 15.78
C ASN A 155 -0.36 9.43 15.83
N HIS A 156 -0.48 8.10 15.76
CA HIS A 156 0.66 7.20 15.77
C HIS A 156 1.03 6.82 14.35
N LEU A 157 2.23 7.25 13.92
CA LEU A 157 2.90 6.78 12.73
C LEU A 157 4.00 5.81 13.16
N VAL A 158 4.04 4.64 12.55
CA VAL A 158 5.05 3.62 12.82
C VAL A 158 5.70 3.21 11.51
N ARG A 159 7.03 3.17 11.54
CA ARG A 159 7.89 2.75 10.43
C ARG A 159 8.82 1.65 10.94
N PRO A 160 8.51 0.38 10.67
CA PRO A 160 9.43 -0.72 10.97
C PRO A 160 10.77 -0.49 10.26
N VAL A 161 11.86 -0.89 10.90
CA VAL A 161 13.22 -0.80 10.35
C VAL A 161 13.70 -2.22 10.15
N TYR A 162 13.92 -2.64 8.90
CA TYR A 162 14.45 -3.96 8.57
C TYR A 162 15.98 -3.89 8.45
N GLU A 163 16.66 -5.03 8.56
CA GLU A 163 18.13 -5.08 8.42
C GLU A 163 18.55 -4.99 6.94
N ASP A 164 17.74 -5.53 6.03
CA ASP A 164 18.00 -5.59 4.58
C ASP A 164 17.32 -4.45 3.78
N VAL A 165 17.26 -3.23 4.33
CA VAL A 165 16.64 -2.11 3.62
C VAL A 165 17.47 -1.74 2.39
N ILE A 166 16.84 -1.76 1.21
CA ILE A 166 17.45 -1.25 -0.01
C ILE A 166 17.75 0.24 0.18
N LEU A 167 19.03 0.57 0.30
CA LEU A 167 19.48 1.95 0.45
C LEU A 167 18.97 2.79 -0.73
N GLY A 168 18.33 3.93 -0.40
CA GLY A 168 17.75 4.82 -1.41
C GLY A 168 16.42 4.36 -2.01
N GLN A 169 15.78 3.32 -1.46
CA GLN A 169 14.44 2.92 -1.90
C GLN A 169 13.43 4.07 -1.73
N PRO A 170 12.82 4.58 -2.83
CA PRO A 170 11.88 5.68 -2.74
C PRO A 170 10.53 5.19 -2.26
N MET A 171 9.95 5.86 -1.27
CA MET A 171 8.60 5.54 -0.80
C MET A 171 7.55 6.48 -1.42
N PRO A 172 6.33 6.00 -1.68
CA PRO A 172 5.25 6.87 -2.12
C PRO A 172 4.92 7.88 -1.02
N ALA A 173 4.96 9.18 -1.35
CA ALA A 173 4.63 10.23 -0.40
C ALA A 173 3.13 10.20 -0.07
N VAL A 174 2.79 9.92 1.19
CA VAL A 174 1.39 9.85 1.66
C VAL A 174 0.61 11.13 1.34
N SER A 175 1.24 12.30 1.42
CA SER A 175 0.61 13.57 1.06
C SER A 175 0.11 13.59 -0.39
N ASP A 176 0.85 12.98 -1.32
CA ASP A 176 0.47 12.94 -2.72
C ASP A 176 -0.62 11.90 -2.96
N LEU A 177 -0.54 10.75 -2.29
CA LEU A 177 -1.62 9.76 -2.29
C LEU A 177 -2.93 10.36 -1.77
N LEU A 178 -2.88 11.15 -0.70
CA LEU A 178 -4.05 11.86 -0.15
C LEU A 178 -4.63 12.86 -1.16
N LYS A 179 -3.79 13.59 -1.89
CA LYS A 179 -4.25 14.50 -2.97
C LYS A 179 -4.96 13.72 -4.09
N MET A 180 -4.49 12.52 -4.45
CA MET A 180 -5.10 11.70 -5.52
C MET A 180 -6.52 11.24 -5.17
N ILE A 181 -6.80 11.01 -3.89
CA ILE A 181 -8.11 10.58 -3.42
C ILE A 181 -9.05 11.75 -3.07
N ASN A 182 -8.51 12.95 -2.76
CA ASN A 182 -9.27 14.14 -2.39
C ASN A 182 -9.64 15.06 -3.57
N ARG A 183 -9.16 14.81 -4.79
CA ARG A 183 -9.51 15.62 -5.99
C ARG A 183 -10.95 15.39 -6.50
N HIS A 184 -11.87 15.02 -5.62
CA HIS A 184 -13.31 14.86 -5.90
C HIS A 184 -14.13 15.38 -4.71
#